data_AF-A0A940SR23-F1
#
_entry.id   AF-A0A940SR23-F1
#
_cell.length_a   1.000
_cell.length_b   1.000
_cell.length_c   1.000
_cell.angle_alpha   90.00
_cell.angle_beta   90.00
_cell.angle_gamma   90.00
#
_symmetry.space_group_name_H-M   'P 1'
#
loop_
_entity.id
_entity.type
_entity.pdbx_description
1 polymer ?
#
loop_
_entity_poly.entity_id
_entity_poly.type
_entity_poly.pdbx_seq_one_letter_code
_entity_poly.pdbx_strand_id
1 'polypeptide(L)'
;MKQIQMVTLTKYQDTTNYKLIEEGIYQTLFSNELVLKGYYVITLSFELEKELGEWDDRQYPLEDLLDQYYGFISAVIQDELANPVLIIEISTAEGLADIKQFKALVGKHVYNQTIITDQTEYSKLIIE
;
A
#
# COMPACT_ATOMS: atom_id res chain seq x y z
N MET A 1 -7.40 -3.56 -7.82
CA MET A 1 -7.15 -2.26 -7.18
C MET A 1 -6.85 -1.24 -8.25
N LYS A 2 -7.74 -0.26 -8.40
CA LYS A 2 -7.61 0.82 -9.39
C LYS A 2 -7.66 2.19 -8.73
N GLN A 3 -7.44 3.23 -9.54
CA GLN A 3 -7.49 4.63 -9.10
C GLN A 3 -6.57 4.91 -7.90
N ILE A 4 -5.38 4.31 -7.91
CA ILE A 4 -4.41 4.43 -6.83
C ILE A 4 -3.92 5.88 -6.74
N GLN A 5 -4.06 6.50 -5.57
CA GLN A 5 -3.70 7.90 -5.32
C GLN A 5 -2.96 8.04 -3.99
N MET A 6 -2.10 9.07 -3.89
CA MET A 6 -1.50 9.46 -2.61
C MET A 6 -2.50 10.24 -1.77
N VAL A 7 -2.49 9.99 -0.46
CA VAL A 7 -3.27 10.76 0.51
C VAL A 7 -2.31 11.42 1.50
N THR A 8 -2.44 12.73 1.69
CA THR A 8 -1.67 13.45 2.71
C THR A 8 -2.47 13.51 4.00
N LEU A 9 -2.07 12.73 5.01
CA LEU A 9 -2.70 12.75 6.32
C LEU A 9 -2.26 13.97 7.13
N THR A 10 -3.18 14.56 7.91
CA THR A 10 -2.89 15.73 8.77
C THR A 10 -1.74 15.47 9.74
N LYS A 11 -1.58 14.22 10.23
CA LYS A 11 -0.49 13.85 11.15
C LYS A 11 0.90 14.10 10.58
N TYR A 12 1.06 14.11 9.26
CA TYR A 12 2.34 14.37 8.61
C TYR A 12 2.80 15.84 8.71
N GLN A 13 1.92 16.75 9.15
CA GLN A 13 2.29 18.13 9.44
C GLN A 13 3.09 18.26 10.75
N ASP A 14 3.06 17.23 11.61
CA ASP A 14 3.84 17.19 12.83
C ASP A 14 5.31 16.91 12.53
N THR A 15 6.08 17.99 12.36
CA THR A 15 7.52 17.94 12.08
C THR A 15 8.37 17.37 13.23
N THR A 16 7.79 17.15 14.41
CA THR A 16 8.48 16.46 15.51
C THR A 16 8.47 14.94 15.33
N ASN A 17 7.44 14.43 14.66
CA ASN A 17 7.22 13.00 14.43
C ASN A 17 7.48 12.57 12.98
N TYR A 18 7.43 13.48 12.02
CA TYR A 18 7.61 13.17 10.60
C TYR A 18 8.54 14.15 9.91
N LYS A 19 9.39 13.64 9.03
CA LYS A 19 10.23 14.42 8.13
C LYS A 19 9.79 14.16 6.69
N LEU A 20 9.36 15.20 5.97
CA LEU A 20 9.08 15.10 4.54
C LEU A 20 10.38 14.75 3.78
N ILE A 21 10.35 13.69 2.98
CA ILE A 21 11.47 13.26 2.13
C ILE A 21 11.23 13.70 0.70
N GLU A 22 10.02 13.45 0.20
CA GLU A 22 9.50 13.95 -1.07
C GLU A 22 7.97 13.91 -1.03
N GLU A 23 7.30 14.46 -2.03
CA GLU A 23 5.83 14.47 -2.08
C GLU A 23 5.23 13.08 -1.80
N GLY A 24 4.40 13.01 -0.75
CA GLY A 24 3.72 11.79 -0.29
C GLY A 24 4.57 10.83 0.57
N ILE A 25 5.90 10.98 0.62
CA ILE A 25 6.80 10.10 1.38
C ILE A 25 7.41 10.84 2.56
N TYR A 26 7.25 10.26 3.73
CA TYR A 26 7.76 10.80 4.99
C TYR A 26 8.67 9.78 5.67
N GLN A 27 9.59 10.25 6.49
CA GLN A 27 10.38 9.43 7.40
C GLN A 27 9.89 9.66 8.83
N THR A 28 9.76 8.59 9.61
CA THR A 28 9.36 8.66 11.01
C THR A 28 10.51 9.15 11.90
N LEU A 29 10.20 10.02 12.86
CA LEU A 29 11.14 10.55 13.85
C LEU A 29 10.86 10.01 15.26
N PHE A 30 9.84 9.17 15.40
CA PHE A 30 9.41 8.46 16.61
C PHE A 30 9.54 6.96 16.44
N SER A 31 9.45 6.22 17.55
CA SER A 31 9.24 4.77 17.54
C SER A 31 7.99 4.42 18.35
N ASN A 32 7.23 3.44 17.89
CA ASN A 32 6.17 2.77 18.63
C ASN A 32 6.27 1.24 18.41
N GLU A 33 5.25 0.47 18.77
CA GLU A 33 5.26 -1.00 18.66
C GLU A 33 5.37 -1.52 17.22
N LEU A 34 4.90 -0.75 16.23
CA LEU A 34 4.77 -1.17 14.84
C LEU A 34 5.75 -0.45 13.89
N VAL A 35 6.02 0.83 14.15
CA VAL A 35 6.85 1.70 13.32
C VAL A 35 7.99 2.25 14.16
N LEU A 36 9.22 2.05 13.68
CA LEU A 36 10.42 2.55 14.35
C LEU A 36 10.92 3.84 13.69
N LYS A 37 11.70 4.61 14.44
CA LYS A 37 12.36 5.81 13.95
C LYS A 37 13.25 5.48 12.76
N GLY A 38 13.10 6.23 11.68
CA GLY A 38 13.86 6.06 10.45
C GLY A 38 13.12 5.32 9.35
N TYR A 39 11.99 4.68 9.65
CA TYR A 39 11.14 4.04 8.65
C TYR A 39 10.54 5.06 7.70
N TYR A 40 10.26 4.62 6.47
CA TYR A 40 9.58 5.44 5.48
C TYR A 40 8.12 5.06 5.40
N VAL A 41 7.26 6.08 5.23
CA VAL A 41 5.80 5.91 5.20
C VAL A 41 5.19 6.65 4.02
N ILE A 42 4.14 6.07 3.45
CA ILE A 42 3.26 6.64 2.43
C ILE A 42 1.83 6.24 2.75
N THR A 43 0.85 7.11 2.49
CA THR A 43 -0.57 6.73 2.54
C THR A 43 -1.12 6.69 1.13
N LEU A 44 -1.75 5.57 0.77
CA LEU A 44 -2.40 5.37 -0.51
C LEU A 44 -3.90 5.12 -0.33
N SER A 45 -4.68 5.61 -1.29
CA SER A 45 -6.07 5.21 -1.48
C SER A 45 -6.23 4.45 -2.79
N PHE A 46 -7.10 3.45 -2.81
CA PHE A 46 -7.42 2.69 -4.03
C PHE A 46 -8.82 2.08 -3.95
N GLU A 47 -9.41 1.82 -5.11
CA GLU A 47 -10.73 1.21 -5.25
C GLU A 47 -10.58 -0.29 -5.52
N LEU A 48 -11.32 -1.11 -4.77
CA LEU A 48 -11.42 -2.55 -4.97
C LEU A 48 -12.39 -2.90 -6.08
N GLU A 49 -12.03 -3.92 -6.84
CA GLU A 49 -12.74 -4.37 -8.03
C GLU A 49 -13.46 -5.68 -7.77
N LYS A 50 -14.79 -5.63 -7.78
CA LYS A 50 -15.64 -6.79 -7.52
C LYS A 50 -15.46 -7.87 -8.59
N GLU A 51 -15.27 -7.44 -9.83
CA GLU A 51 -15.01 -8.25 -11.01
C GLU A 51 -13.72 -9.08 -10.90
N LEU A 52 -12.79 -8.66 -10.04
CA LEU A 52 -11.52 -9.34 -9.76
C LEU A 52 -11.52 -10.06 -8.40
N GLY A 53 -12.69 -10.15 -7.73
CA GLY A 53 -12.84 -10.87 -6.46
C GLY A 53 -12.38 -10.10 -5.21
N GLU A 54 -11.92 -8.86 -5.37
CA GLU A 54 -11.29 -8.08 -4.29
C GLU A 54 -12.29 -7.65 -3.20
N TRP A 55 -13.59 -7.72 -3.48
CA TRP A 55 -14.63 -7.47 -2.47
C TRP A 55 -14.81 -8.68 -1.54
N ASP A 56 -14.58 -9.88 -2.05
CA ASP A 56 -14.68 -11.13 -1.29
C ASP A 56 -13.38 -11.41 -0.54
N ASP A 57 -12.23 -11.08 -1.15
CA ASP A 57 -10.91 -11.10 -0.52
C ASP A 57 -10.19 -9.76 -0.68
N ARG A 58 -10.36 -8.89 0.33
CA ARG A 58 -9.79 -7.53 0.34
C ARG A 58 -8.28 -7.50 0.60
N GLN A 59 -7.67 -8.66 0.89
CA GLN A 59 -6.23 -8.75 1.11
C GLN A 59 -5.45 -8.80 -0.20
N TYR A 60 -6.00 -9.42 -1.24
CA TYR A 60 -5.35 -9.50 -2.54
C TYR A 60 -5.93 -8.46 -3.50
N PRO A 61 -5.09 -7.78 -4.29
CA PRO A 61 -3.66 -7.98 -4.51
C PRO A 61 -2.72 -7.23 -3.54
N LEU A 62 -3.23 -6.59 -2.48
CA LEU A 62 -2.42 -5.77 -1.58
C LEU A 62 -1.29 -6.56 -0.89
N GLU A 63 -1.57 -7.76 -0.39
CA GLU A 63 -0.59 -8.61 0.29
C GLU A 63 0.63 -8.90 -0.61
N ASP A 64 0.39 -9.23 -1.88
CA ASP A 64 1.47 -9.49 -2.85
C ASP A 64 2.34 -8.25 -3.10
N LEU A 65 1.76 -7.04 -3.07
CA LEU A 65 2.54 -5.79 -3.15
C LEU A 65 3.37 -5.54 -1.89
N LEU A 66 2.79 -5.80 -0.72
CA LEU A 66 3.48 -5.64 0.57
C LEU A 66 4.69 -6.57 0.61
N ASP A 67 4.52 -7.83 0.22
CA ASP A 67 5.61 -8.79 0.12
C ASP A 67 6.64 -8.41 -0.94
N GLN A 68 6.19 -8.03 -2.14
CA GLN A 68 7.10 -7.69 -3.26
C GLN A 68 7.96 -6.45 -2.96
N TYR A 69 7.43 -5.48 -2.20
CA TYR A 69 8.09 -4.21 -1.91
C TYR A 69 8.46 -4.03 -0.44
N TYR A 70 8.54 -5.13 0.32
CA TYR A 70 8.96 -5.12 1.73
C TYR A 70 8.24 -4.07 2.60
N GLY A 71 6.94 -3.93 2.35
CA GLY A 71 6.06 -3.02 3.06
C GLY A 71 5.18 -3.74 4.07
N PHE A 72 4.64 -3.00 5.02
CA PHE A 72 3.57 -3.48 5.89
C PHE A 72 2.58 -2.35 6.17
N ILE A 73 1.33 -2.70 6.49
CA ILE A 73 0.30 -1.73 6.83
C ILE A 73 0.57 -1.21 8.24
N SER A 74 0.94 0.07 8.36
CA SER A 74 1.14 0.71 9.67
C SER A 74 -0.14 1.34 10.23
N ALA A 75 -1.11 1.63 9.38
CA ALA A 75 -2.44 2.06 9.80
C ALA A 75 -3.48 1.81 8.72
N VAL A 76 -4.67 1.39 9.14
CA VAL A 76 -5.87 1.38 8.30
C VAL A 76 -6.64 2.67 8.59
N ILE A 77 -6.75 3.54 7.59
CA ILE A 77 -7.44 4.84 7.72
C ILE A 77 -8.92 4.69 7.35
N GLN A 78 -9.22 3.88 6.33
CA GLN A 78 -10.58 3.55 5.92
C GLN A 78 -10.61 2.15 5.30
N ASP A 79 -11.50 1.31 5.83
CA ASP A 79 -11.81 -0.01 5.29
C ASP A 79 -13.23 -0.43 5.73
N GLU A 80 -14.24 0.11 5.04
CA GLU A 80 -15.64 -0.23 5.31
C GLU A 80 -16.14 -1.23 4.28
N LEU A 81 -16.82 -2.31 4.69
CA LEU A 81 -17.32 -3.34 3.77
C LEU A 81 -18.26 -2.81 2.68
N ALA A 82 -19.04 -1.76 2.98
CA ALA A 82 -19.93 -1.12 2.04
C ALA A 82 -19.22 -0.14 1.07
N ASN A 83 -17.93 0.10 1.28
CA ASN A 83 -17.12 1.04 0.53
C ASN A 83 -16.01 0.30 -0.24
N PRO A 84 -15.95 0.44 -1.57
CA PRO A 84 -14.85 -0.15 -2.33
C PRO A 84 -13.52 0.58 -2.13
N VAL A 85 -13.51 1.79 -1.56
CA VAL A 85 -12.29 2.57 -1.37
C VAL A 85 -11.63 2.22 -0.05
N LEU A 86 -10.39 1.74 -0.14
CA LEU A 86 -9.48 1.59 0.99
C LEU A 86 -8.53 2.77 1.06
N ILE A 87 -8.19 3.17 2.27
CA ILE A 87 -7.12 4.12 2.54
C ILE A 87 -6.23 3.52 3.62
N ILE A 88 -4.97 3.29 3.28
CA ILE A 88 -3.99 2.64 4.16
C ILE A 88 -2.69 3.42 4.18
N GLU A 89 -2.06 3.43 5.35
CA GLU A 89 -0.67 3.84 5.49
C GLU A 89 0.22 2.60 5.42
N ILE A 90 1.21 2.66 4.53
CA ILE A 90 2.20 1.63 4.32
C ILE A 90 3.54 2.15 4.84
N SER A 91 4.24 1.31 5.60
CA SER A 91 5.57 1.58 6.12
C SER A 91 6.57 0.56 5.58
N THR A 92 7.84 0.95 5.47
CA THR A 92 8.95 0.02 5.21
C THR A 92 10.16 0.34 6.09
N ALA A 93 10.84 -0.73 6.51
CA ALA A 93 12.09 -0.69 7.26
C ALA A 93 13.33 -0.72 6.35
N GLU A 94 13.19 -1.24 5.12
CA GLU A 94 14.32 -1.59 4.25
C GLU A 94 14.98 -0.36 3.63
N GLY A 95 14.18 0.58 3.11
CA GLY A 95 14.75 1.80 2.56
C GLY A 95 13.81 2.68 1.76
N LEU A 96 14.38 3.80 1.29
CA LEU A 96 13.69 4.77 0.44
C LEU A 96 13.37 4.19 -0.96
N ALA A 97 14.13 3.21 -1.44
CA ALA A 97 13.87 2.58 -2.73
C ALA A 97 12.55 1.80 -2.71
N ASP A 98 12.28 1.09 -1.62
CA ASP A 98 11.12 0.22 -1.45
C ASP A 98 9.82 1.03 -1.30
N ILE A 99 9.83 2.08 -0.47
CA ILE A 99 8.66 2.96 -0.34
C ILE A 99 8.33 3.68 -1.65
N LYS A 100 9.34 3.93 -2.50
CA LYS A 100 9.16 4.54 -3.82
C LYS A 100 8.46 3.61 -4.80
N GLN A 101 8.54 2.29 -4.62
CA GLN A 101 7.77 1.36 -5.43
C GLN A 101 6.28 1.52 -5.20
N PHE A 102 5.84 1.69 -3.94
CA PHE A 102 4.44 2.01 -3.63
C PHE A 102 4.00 3.34 -4.26
N LYS A 103 4.86 4.37 -4.23
CA LYS A 103 4.58 5.63 -4.92
C LYS A 103 4.44 5.45 -6.44
N ALA A 104 5.21 4.56 -7.06
CA ALA A 104 5.14 4.28 -8.48
C ALA A 104 3.83 3.59 -8.91
N LEU A 105 3.05 3.07 -7.96
CA LEU A 105 1.71 2.52 -8.21
C LEU A 105 0.65 3.59 -8.46
N VAL A 106 0.92 4.86 -8.15
CA VAL A 106 -0.04 5.95 -8.36
C VAL A 106 -0.43 6.01 -9.84
N GLY A 107 -1.73 5.96 -10.11
CA GLY A 107 -2.29 5.91 -11.45
C GLY A 107 -2.18 4.56 -12.17
N LYS A 108 -1.68 3.52 -11.51
CA LYS A 108 -1.62 2.14 -12.02
C LYS A 108 -2.88 1.36 -11.71
N HIS A 109 -3.09 0.31 -12.49
CA HIS A 109 -4.04 -0.76 -12.18
C HIS A 109 -3.25 -1.96 -11.65
N VAL A 110 -3.61 -2.45 -10.46
CA VAL A 110 -2.96 -3.59 -9.83
C VAL A 110 -3.99 -4.65 -9.54
N TYR A 111 -3.75 -5.89 -9.99
CA TYR A 111 -4.67 -7.00 -9.79
C TYR A 111 -3.95 -8.34 -9.83
N ASN A 112 -4.55 -9.35 -9.22
CA ASN A 112 -4.09 -10.73 -9.35
C ASN A 112 -4.81 -11.42 -10.51
N GLN A 113 -4.04 -12.14 -11.32
CA GLN A 113 -4.55 -12.95 -12.42
C GLN A 113 -4.25 -14.42 -12.17
N THR A 114 -5.29 -15.26 -12.27
CA THR A 114 -5.14 -16.70 -12.29
C THR A 114 -4.48 -17.16 -13.59
N ILE A 115 -3.41 -17.95 -13.48
CA ILE A 115 -2.70 -18.57 -14.60
C ILE A 115 -2.65 -20.07 -14.38
N ILE A 116 -2.99 -20.85 -15.42
CA ILE A 116 -2.93 -22.31 -15.37
C ILE A 116 -1.70 -22.77 -16.16
N THR A 117 -0.79 -23.47 -15.50
CA THR A 117 0.39 -24.10 -16.11
C THR A 117 0.46 -25.54 -15.65
N ASP A 118 0.62 -26.51 -16.56
CA ASP A 118 0.71 -27.94 -16.25
C ASP A 118 -0.41 -28.44 -15.31
N GLN A 119 -1.65 -28.03 -15.56
CA GLN A 119 -2.84 -28.33 -14.73
C GLN A 119 -2.77 -27.80 -13.28
N THR A 120 -1.79 -26.95 -12.97
CA THR A 120 -1.64 -26.27 -11.68
C THR A 120 -2.05 -24.81 -11.82
N GLU A 121 -2.84 -24.33 -10.86
CA GLU A 121 -3.30 -22.95 -10.79
C GLU A 121 -2.32 -22.10 -9.97
N TYR A 122 -1.95 -20.94 -10.52
CA TYR A 122 -1.08 -19.95 -9.88
C TYR A 122 -1.77 -18.58 -9.89
N SER A 123 -1.55 -17.80 -8.83
CA SER A 123 -1.84 -16.36 -8.84
C SER A 123 -0.61 -15.60 -9.32
N LYS A 124 -0.82 -14.60 -10.18
CA LYS A 124 0.24 -13.67 -10.61
C LYS A 124 -0.22 -12.23 -10.38
N LEU A 125 0.58 -11.46 -9.67
CA LEU A 125 0.42 -10.02 -9.54
C LEU A 125 0.72 -9.32 -10.88
N ILE A 126 -0.23 -8.51 -11.33
CA ILE A 126 -0.15 -7.67 -12.54
C ILE A 126 -0.19 -6.20 -12.13
N ILE A 127 0.68 -5.38 -12.74
CA ILE A 127 0.77 -3.93 -12.55
C ILE A 127 0.84 -3.27 -13.93
N GLU A 128 -0.16 -2.44 -14.27
CA GLU A 128 -0.32 -1.77 -15.58
C GLU A 128 -0.35 -0.25 -15.46
#